data_AF-A0A084WQK2-F1
#
_entry.id   AF-A0A084WQK2-F1
#
_cell.length_a   1.000
_cell.length_b   1.000
_cell.length_c   1.000
_cell.angle_alpha   90.00
_cell.angle_beta   90.00
_cell.angle_gamma   90.00
#
_symmetry.space_group_name_H-M   'P 1'
#
loop_
_entity.id
_entity.type
_entity.pdbx_description
1 polymer ?
#
loop_
_entity_poly.entity_id
_entity_poly.type
_entity_poly.pdbx_seq_one_letter_code
_entity_poly.pdbx_strand_id
1 'polypeptide(L)' 'MKLLFLLSFLLCAILAAAGQYTCPACPEIYLPVCGSDGRTYSNECVLECTVAPTVRVASYGEC' A
#
# COMPACT_ATOMS: atom_id res chain seq x y z
N MET A 1 -28.17 3.39 -24.54
CA MET A 1 -26.69 3.26 -24.62
C MET A 1 -25.95 4.12 -23.60
N LYS A 2 -26.27 5.41 -23.37
CA LYS A 2 -25.64 6.24 -22.31
C LYS A 2 -25.82 5.72 -20.88
N LEU A 3 -26.97 5.12 -20.56
CA LEU A 3 -27.28 4.59 -19.22
C LEU A 3 -26.38 3.39 -18.82
N LEU A 4 -25.98 2.54 -19.78
CA LEU A 4 -25.09 1.41 -19.52
C LEU A 4 -23.68 1.86 -19.12
N PHE A 5 -23.16 2.95 -19.71
CA PHE A 5 -21.85 3.50 -19.37
C PHE A 5 -21.81 4.12 -17.97
N LEU A 6 -22.92 4.71 -17.52
CA LEU A 6 -23.02 5.26 -16.16
C LEU A 6 -23.09 4.14 -15.13
N LEU A 7 -23.86 3.08 -15.41
CA LEU A 7 -23.95 1.91 -14.53
C LEU A 7 -22.61 1.17 -14.40
N SER A 8 -21.81 1.06 -15.46
CA SER A 8 -20.48 0.45 -15.39
C SER A 8 -19.48 1.30 -14.59
N PHE A 9 -19.53 2.62 -14.72
CA PHE A 9 -18.67 3.53 -13.96
C PHE A 9 -19.02 3.52 -12.46
N LEU A 10 -20.32 3.51 -12.15
CA LEU A 10 -20.83 3.37 -10.78
C LEU A 10 -20.44 2.01 -10.17
N LEU A 11 -20.55 0.91 -10.93
CA LEU A 11 -20.13 -0.42 -10.50
C LEU A 11 -18.60 -0.48 -10.24
N CYS A 12 -17.79 0.18 -11.08
CA CYS A 12 -16.35 0.27 -10.88
C CYS A 12 -15.99 1.08 -9.62
N ALA A 13 -16.67 2.21 -9.41
CA ALA A 13 -16.45 3.07 -8.24
C ALA A 13 -16.79 2.38 -6.91
N ILE A 14 -17.89 1.61 -6.87
CA ILE A 14 -18.25 0.85 -5.66
C ILE A 14 -17.32 -0.33 -5.39
N LEU A 15 -16.72 -0.93 -6.43
CA LEU A 15 -15.72 -2.00 -6.29
C LEU A 15 -14.34 -1.46 -5.87
N ALA A 16 -13.96 -0.27 -6.34
CA ALA A 16 -12.67 0.36 -6.01
C ALA A 16 -12.58 0.86 -4.55
N ALA A 17 -13.72 1.05 -3.88
CA ALA A 17 -13.77 1.52 -2.49
C ALA A 17 -13.44 0.44 -1.44
N ALA A 18 -13.30 -0.83 -1.85
CA ALA A 18 -13.09 -1.96 -0.94
C ALA A 18 -11.62 -2.38 -0.77
N GLY A 19 -10.68 -1.43 -0.81
CA GLY A 19 -9.30 -1.69 -0.43
C GLY A 19 -9.19 -1.90 1.09
N GLN A 20 -9.40 -3.14 1.55
CA GLN A 20 -9.12 -3.53 2.93
C GLN A 20 -7.60 -3.57 3.16
N TYR A 21 -6.99 -2.43 3.43
CA TYR A 21 -5.63 -2.36 3.97
C TYR A 21 -5.70 -2.57 5.49
N THR A 22 -5.96 -3.80 5.92
CA THR A 22 -5.70 -4.19 7.31
C THR A 22 -4.24 -4.60 7.40
N CYS A 23 -3.40 -3.70 7.88
CA CYS A 23 -2.02 -4.03 8.15
C CYS A 23 -1.93 -5.07 9.29
N PRO A 24 -1.18 -6.17 9.12
CA PRO A 24 -0.94 -7.12 10.20
C PRO A 24 -0.11 -6.47 11.31
N ALA A 25 -0.21 -6.98 12.54
CA ALA A 25 0.70 -6.59 13.60
C ALA A 25 2.14 -6.92 13.18
N CYS A 26 3.01 -5.90 13.07
CA CYS A 26 4.41 -6.09 12.75
C CYS A 26 5.25 -6.36 14.01
N PRO A 27 6.27 -7.22 13.93
CA PRO A 27 7.21 -7.39 15.02
C PRO A 27 7.96 -6.09 15.31
N GLU A 28 8.21 -5.80 16.58
CA GLU A 28 9.01 -4.65 17.04
C GLU A 28 10.53 -4.94 16.91
N ILE A 29 10.94 -5.45 15.75
CA ILE A 29 12.35 -5.69 15.40
C ILE A 29 12.85 -4.55 14.53
N TYR A 30 14.07 -4.08 14.82
CA TYR A 30 14.73 -3.07 14.01
C TYR A 30 15.65 -3.77 12.99
N LEU A 31 15.15 -3.87 11.76
CA LEU A 31 15.82 -4.40 10.58
C LEU A 31 15.53 -3.46 9.41
N PRO A 32 16.19 -2.29 9.35
CA PRO A 32 15.74 -1.20 8.51
C PRO A 32 15.78 -1.55 7.02
N VAL A 33 14.85 -0.94 6.27
CA VAL A 33 14.81 -0.99 4.80
C VAL A 33 14.60 0.41 4.24
N CYS A 34 15.23 0.71 3.11
CA CYS A 34 14.98 1.93 2.37
C CYS A 34 13.81 1.72 1.39
N GLY A 35 12.78 2.56 1.48
CA GLY A 35 11.67 2.55 0.54
C GLY A 35 12.00 3.21 -0.79
N SER A 36 11.24 2.87 -1.83
CA SER A 36 11.31 3.52 -3.15
C SER A 36 10.94 5.01 -3.13
N ASP A 37 10.42 5.51 -2.02
CA ASP A 37 10.15 6.91 -1.72
C ASP A 37 11.32 7.61 -0.98
N GLY A 38 12.43 6.91 -0.75
CA GLY A 38 13.61 7.45 -0.07
C GLY A 38 13.46 7.57 1.45
N ARG A 39 12.49 6.88 2.05
CA ARG A 39 12.29 6.86 3.51
C ARG A 39 12.79 5.56 4.11
N THR A 40 13.45 5.65 5.26
CA THR A 40 13.83 4.48 6.06
C THR A 40 12.62 3.98 6.84
N TYR A 41 12.35 2.68 6.76
CA TYR A 41 11.33 1.96 7.53
C TYR A 41 12.01 1.02 8.53
N SER A 42 11.46 0.92 9.75
CA SER A 42 12.06 0.12 10.83
C SER A 42 12.20 -1.37 10.49
N ASN A 43 11.31 -1.89 9.65
CA ASN A 43 11.42 -3.21 9.03
C ASN A 43 10.53 -3.30 7.78
N GLU A 44 10.70 -4.39 7.02
CA GLU A 44 9.93 -4.68 5.80
C GLU A 44 8.43 -4.77 6.04
N CYS A 45 7.99 -5.39 7.16
CA CYS A 45 6.57 -5.44 7.51
C CYS A 45 5.98 -4.04 7.68
N VAL A 46 6.71 -3.13 8.36
CA VAL A 46 6.28 -1.73 8.54
C VAL A 46 6.20 -0.99 7.20
N LEU A 47 7.06 -1.31 6.22
CA LEU A 47 6.96 -0.76 4.86
C LEU A 47 5.72 -1.29 4.11
N GLU A 48 5.48 -2.60 4.16
CA GLU A 48 4.32 -3.24 3.51
C GLU A 48 3.00 -2.79 4.14
N CYS A 49 3.03 -2.47 5.43
CA CYS A 49 1.93 -1.90 6.21
C CYS A 49 1.56 -0.47 5.81
N THR A 50 2.39 0.22 5.03
CA THR A 50 2.16 1.62 4.74
C THR A 50 0.90 1.82 3.89
N VAL A 51 0.21 2.92 4.15
CA VAL A 51 -0.96 3.36 3.38
C VAL A 51 -0.58 3.84 1.98
N ALA A 52 0.71 3.80 1.62
CA ALA A 52 1.22 4.15 0.30
C ALA A 52 1.43 2.86 -0.51
N PRO A 53 0.42 2.35 -1.24
CA PRO A 53 0.46 1.04 -1.91
C PRO A 53 1.51 0.93 -3.02
N THR A 54 2.18 2.03 -3.36
CA THR A 54 3.22 2.09 -4.40
C THR A 54 4.64 2.00 -3.84
N VAL A 55 4.83 2.10 -2.52
CA VAL A 55 6.16 2.04 -1.91
C VAL A 55 6.62 0.59 -1.79
N ARG A 56 7.82 0.30 -2.30
CA ARG A 56 8.46 -1.02 -2.21
C ARG A 56 9.85 -0.90 -1.61
N VAL A 57 10.42 -2.01 -1.15
CA VAL A 57 11.82 -2.05 -0.71
C VAL A 57 12.73 -1.69 -1.90
N ALA A 58 13.52 -0.62 -1.74
CA ALA A 58 14.58 -0.22 -2.66
C ALA A 58 15.92 -0.87 -2.28
N SER A 59 16.25 -0.90 -0.99
CA SER A 59 17.44 -1.59 -0.46
C SER A 59 17.24 -2.02 0.99
N TYR A 60 17.97 -3.06 1.41
CA TYR A 60 18.09 -3.43 2.83
C TYR A 60 19.07 -2.49 3.53
N GLY A 61 18.77 -2.09 4.77
CA GLY A 61 19.45 -1.01 5.49
C GLY A 61 18.68 0.31 5.45
N GLU A 62 19.24 1.34 6.07
CA GLU A 62 18.68 2.70 5.99
C GLU A 62 18.88 3.30 4.58
N CYS A 63 18.06 4.29 4.24
CA CYS A 63 18.41 5.27 3.20
C CYS A 63 19.50 6.21 3.75
#